data_AF-A0A0G2J4A2-F1
#
_entry.id   AF-A0A0G2J4A2-F1
#
_cell.length_a   1.000
_cell.length_b   1.000
_cell.length_c   1.000
_cell.angle_alpha   90.00
_cell.angle_beta   90.00
_cell.angle_gamma   90.00
#
_symmetry.space_group_name_H-M   'P 1'
#
loop_
_entity.id
_entity.type
_entity.pdbx_description
1 polymer ?
#
loop_
_entity_poly.entity_id
_entity_poly.type
_entity_poly.pdbx_seq_one_letter_code
_entity_poly.pdbx_strand_id
1 'polypeptide(L)'
;MSATSDTCEPPYAHLLSQKYSDMTISCGANQYHVHRVVVCNQSPFFAAALDKQFKEATSAEVVLEEDDPELVRLMVAHFYGVKDPDEINVLWTERSDAGNNATPTTEEEESSTGKEKEPAAPTTTEESYQALLNARLYAMGDKYGIEGLKTHSKTEFDTWATNVDVVEYIDEFPPIIDEVFKSTPSNDRGLRDIAVPLIADNAQAALKNQELCDMLLQLPELQMEILRLVVESKANLTKRLTATTRAGKKEGLEFKKYVEGVDRSMTEVEMSLMELGKKTAVLSREARKGSKRVSNNWWSTLDRHFMSMP
;
A
#
# COMPACT_ATOMS: atom_id res chain seq x y z
N MET A 1 24.63 -16.58 6.85
CA MET A 1 25.00 -15.22 6.40
C MET A 1 24.43 -14.27 7.44
N SER A 2 25.28 -13.50 8.12
CA SER A 2 24.82 -12.57 9.16
C SER A 2 24.30 -11.33 8.48
N ALA A 3 23.06 -10.93 8.76
CA ALA A 3 22.59 -9.60 8.40
C ALA A 3 23.30 -8.61 9.33
N THR A 4 24.14 -7.75 8.75
CA THR A 4 24.63 -6.57 9.47
C THR A 4 23.48 -5.60 9.57
N SER A 5 22.99 -5.38 10.78
CA SER A 5 22.14 -4.23 11.08
C SER A 5 22.99 -2.97 10.92
N ASP A 6 22.86 -2.31 9.77
CA ASP A 6 23.48 -0.99 9.55
C ASP A 6 22.82 0.01 10.49
N THR A 7 23.41 0.18 11.67
CA THR A 7 23.16 1.31 12.56
C THR A 7 23.79 2.54 11.94
N CYS A 8 23.14 3.06 10.90
CA CYS A 8 23.47 4.35 10.32
C CYS A 8 23.22 5.42 11.39
N GLU A 9 24.29 6.03 11.91
CA GLU A 9 24.17 7.19 12.80
C GLU A 9 23.45 8.33 12.06
N PRO A 10 22.65 9.17 12.75
CA PRO A 10 22.01 10.32 12.12
C PRO A 10 23.06 11.18 11.39
N PRO A 11 22.83 11.59 10.13
CA PRO A 11 23.82 12.30 9.31
C PRO A 11 24.34 13.59 9.96
N TYR A 12 23.54 14.18 10.87
CA TYR A 12 23.85 15.40 11.59
C TYR A 12 23.94 15.21 13.12
N ALA A 13 24.19 13.99 13.62
CA ALA A 13 24.26 13.71 15.06
C ALA A 13 25.24 14.63 15.82
N HIS A 14 26.36 14.99 15.20
CA HIS A 14 27.37 15.91 15.75
C HIS A 14 26.93 17.40 15.77
N LEU A 15 25.80 17.73 15.14
CA LEU A 15 25.17 19.06 15.12
C LEU A 15 23.89 19.13 15.97
N LEU A 16 23.53 18.05 16.70
CA LEU A 16 22.44 18.06 17.69
C LEU A 16 22.85 18.82 18.96
N SER A 17 23.07 20.12 18.82
CA SER A 17 23.25 21.07 19.92
C SER A 17 23.03 22.50 19.42
N GLN A 18 22.76 23.44 20.32
CA GLN A 18 22.70 24.88 19.98
C GLN A 18 24.09 25.49 19.63
N LYS A 19 25.17 24.69 19.64
CA LYS A 19 26.52 25.18 19.42
C LYS A 19 26.77 25.38 17.93
N TYR A 20 27.07 26.63 17.54
CA TYR A 20 27.21 27.07 16.15
C TYR A 20 25.90 27.17 15.35
N SER A 21 24.73 27.14 16.02
CA SER A 21 23.47 27.50 15.37
C SER A 21 23.54 28.94 14.86
N ASP A 22 23.09 29.14 13.62
CA ASP A 22 23.12 30.40 12.89
C ASP A 22 21.75 30.75 12.28
N MET A 23 20.70 30.09 12.77
CA MET A 23 19.29 30.30 12.46
C MET A 23 18.40 29.89 13.65
N THR A 24 17.24 30.52 13.80
CA THR A 24 16.15 30.08 14.68
C THR A 24 14.88 29.83 13.86
N ILE A 25 14.21 28.70 14.11
CA ILE A 25 12.83 28.44 13.64
C ILE A 25 11.90 28.58 14.85
N SER A 26 10.97 29.52 14.80
CA SER A 26 10.02 29.80 15.88
C SER A 26 8.60 29.36 15.50
N CYS A 27 7.92 28.61 16.37
CA CYS A 27 6.51 28.22 16.19
C CYS A 27 5.79 28.32 17.55
N GLY A 28 4.90 29.30 17.69
CA GLY A 28 4.26 29.62 18.97
C GLY A 28 5.29 29.96 20.06
N ALA A 29 5.29 29.20 21.16
CA ALA A 29 6.27 29.32 22.24
C ALA A 29 7.60 28.61 21.94
N ASN A 30 7.68 27.75 20.93
CA ASN A 30 8.84 26.91 20.66
C ASN A 30 9.85 27.63 19.77
N GLN A 31 11.12 27.71 20.19
CA GLN A 31 12.22 28.22 19.37
C GLN A 31 13.29 27.15 19.19
N TYR A 32 13.54 26.73 17.95
CA TYR A 32 14.57 25.76 17.60
C TYR A 32 15.80 26.48 17.05
N HIS A 33 16.91 26.45 17.79
CA HIS A 33 18.19 26.96 17.36
C HIS A 33 18.87 25.93 16.45
N VAL A 34 18.93 26.24 15.16
CA VAL A 34 19.30 25.30 14.09
C VAL A 34 20.43 25.82 13.21
N HIS A 35 20.98 24.91 12.40
CA HIS A 35 22.08 25.21 11.49
C HIS A 35 21.56 25.44 10.07
N ARG A 36 21.87 26.60 9.49
CA ARG A 36 21.52 26.96 8.10
C ARG A 36 22.02 25.92 7.10
N VAL A 37 23.22 25.39 7.31
CA VAL A 37 23.82 24.36 6.44
C VAL A 37 23.05 23.04 6.46
N VAL A 38 22.28 22.75 7.51
CA VAL A 38 21.42 21.57 7.59
C VAL A 38 20.06 21.87 6.94
N VAL A 39 19.43 22.98 7.34
CA VAL A 39 18.06 23.34 6.93
C VAL A 39 17.98 23.83 5.48
N CYS A 40 18.81 24.80 5.09
CA CYS A 40 18.73 25.44 3.76
C CYS A 40 19.13 24.51 2.62
N ASN A 41 19.96 23.49 2.88
CA ASN A 41 20.29 22.46 1.88
C ASN A 41 19.14 21.48 1.62
N GLN A 42 18.16 21.40 2.52
CA GLN A 42 17.01 20.50 2.44
C GLN A 42 15.70 21.22 2.10
N SER A 43 15.67 22.55 2.12
CA SER A 43 14.48 23.37 1.83
C SER A 43 14.85 24.61 1.01
N PRO A 44 14.31 24.76 -0.22
CA PRO A 44 14.46 25.98 -0.99
C PRO A 44 13.70 27.16 -0.36
N PHE A 45 12.63 26.90 0.42
CA PHE A 45 11.92 27.92 1.18
C PHE A 45 12.83 28.56 2.23
N PHE A 46 13.42 27.76 3.13
CA PHE A 46 14.29 28.30 4.17
C PHE A 46 15.58 28.91 3.59
N ALA A 47 16.11 28.36 2.49
CA ALA A 47 17.21 28.96 1.76
C ALA A 47 16.88 30.35 1.20
N ALA A 48 15.69 30.51 0.59
CA ALA A 48 15.23 31.78 0.04
C ALA A 48 14.90 32.81 1.13
N ALA A 49 14.22 32.40 2.21
CA ALA A 49 13.91 33.25 3.35
C ALA A 49 15.17 33.85 4.00
N LEU A 50 16.28 33.09 4.03
CA LEU A 50 17.55 33.55 4.57
C LEU A 50 18.52 34.15 3.53
N ASP A 51 18.07 34.42 2.30
CA ASP A 51 18.82 35.20 1.32
C ASP A 51 18.53 36.71 1.47
N LYS A 52 19.49 37.54 1.08
CA LYS A 52 19.71 38.94 1.48
C LYS A 52 18.62 39.96 1.09
N GLN A 53 17.48 39.50 0.58
CA GLN A 53 16.35 40.31 0.15
C GLN A 53 15.23 40.40 1.21
N PHE A 54 15.27 39.54 2.23
CA PHE A 54 14.22 39.41 3.24
C PHE A 54 14.68 39.86 4.65
N LYS A 55 13.74 40.12 5.56
CA LYS A 55 14.05 40.57 6.94
C LYS A 55 14.68 39.44 7.76
N GLU A 56 14.19 38.25 7.49
CA GLU A 56 14.56 36.93 8.01
C GLU A 56 16.06 36.68 7.80
N ALA A 57 16.64 37.10 6.66
CA ALA A 57 18.08 37.05 6.42
C ALA A 57 18.92 37.99 7.30
N THR A 58 18.30 38.99 7.94
CA THR A 58 18.94 39.92 8.89
C THR A 58 18.69 39.52 10.35
N SER A 59 17.49 39.02 10.68
CA SER A 59 17.18 38.50 12.02
C SER A 59 17.74 37.09 12.28
N ALA A 60 18.00 36.33 11.22
CA ALA A 60 18.25 34.88 11.24
C ALA A 60 17.11 34.07 11.90
N GLU A 61 15.90 34.63 11.98
CA GLU A 61 14.71 33.97 12.53
C GLU A 61 13.64 33.80 11.44
N VAL A 62 13.07 32.61 11.35
CA VAL A 62 11.89 32.32 10.53
C VAL A 62 10.74 31.89 11.45
N VAL A 63 9.60 32.57 11.34
CA VAL A 63 8.45 32.42 12.24
C VAL A 63 7.31 31.69 11.53
N LEU A 64 6.87 30.58 12.10
CA LEU A 64 5.86 29.66 11.58
C LEU A 64 4.62 29.64 12.51
N GLU A 65 4.01 30.81 12.71
CA GLU A 65 2.89 30.99 13.66
C GLU A 65 1.53 30.41 13.18
N GLU A 66 1.43 30.00 11.91
CA GLU A 66 0.23 29.38 11.33
C GLU A 66 0.29 27.83 11.32
N ASP A 67 1.41 27.24 11.75
CA ASP A 67 1.65 25.79 11.72
C ASP A 67 1.45 25.13 13.09
N ASP A 68 1.18 23.82 13.06
CA ASP A 68 1.13 22.99 14.26
C ASP A 68 2.54 22.80 14.85
N PRO A 69 2.79 23.17 16.13
CA PRO A 69 4.09 23.01 16.77
C PRO A 69 4.64 21.58 16.74
N GLU A 70 3.78 20.56 16.75
CA GLU A 70 4.20 19.15 16.69
C GLU A 70 4.71 18.78 15.28
N LEU A 71 4.04 19.27 14.23
CA LEU A 71 4.53 19.09 12.86
C LEU A 71 5.86 19.82 12.64
N VAL A 72 6.03 21.03 13.21
CA VAL A 72 7.29 21.77 13.14
C VAL A 72 8.40 21.02 13.89
N ARG A 73 8.11 20.43 15.06
CA ARG A 73 9.05 19.56 15.80
C ARG A 73 9.51 18.38 14.95
N LEU A 74 8.57 17.66 14.34
CA LEU A 74 8.85 16.51 13.47
C LEU A 74 9.63 16.90 12.20
N MET A 75 9.32 18.07 11.61
CA MET A 75 10.09 18.64 10.50
C MET A 75 11.54 18.96 10.90
N VAL A 76 11.77 19.49 12.10
CA VAL A 76 13.13 19.73 12.62
C VAL A 76 13.84 18.40 12.90
N ALA A 77 13.18 17.39 13.44
CA ALA A 77 13.75 16.05 13.62
C ALA A 77 14.17 15.42 12.28
N HIS A 78 13.34 15.57 11.24
CA HIS A 78 13.67 15.15 9.88
C HIS A 78 14.93 15.84 9.35
N PHE A 79 15.07 17.16 9.52
CA PHE A 79 16.26 17.87 9.05
C PHE A 79 17.58 17.34 9.65
N TYR A 80 17.58 16.87 10.90
CA TYR A 80 18.76 16.27 11.54
C TYR A 80 18.89 14.76 11.28
N GLY A 81 17.92 14.13 10.62
CA GLY A 81 17.87 12.69 10.35
C GLY A 81 17.66 11.85 11.61
N VAL A 82 16.98 12.42 12.61
CA VAL A 82 16.68 11.83 13.90
C VAL A 82 15.42 10.98 13.82
N LYS A 83 15.39 9.85 14.54
CA LYS A 83 14.21 8.97 14.63
C LYS A 83 13.29 9.29 15.79
N ASP A 84 13.87 9.58 16.96
CA ASP A 84 13.13 10.01 18.14
C ASP A 84 13.10 11.55 18.19
N PRO A 85 11.97 12.20 17.86
CA PRO A 85 11.88 13.65 17.86
C PRO A 85 12.05 14.30 19.25
N ASP A 86 12.20 13.52 20.33
CA ASP A 86 12.62 14.07 21.62
C ASP A 86 14.12 14.37 21.67
N GLU A 87 14.96 13.76 20.83
CA GLU A 87 16.41 14.07 20.77
C GLU A 87 16.67 15.53 20.33
N ILE A 88 15.80 16.13 19.51
CA ILE A 88 15.94 17.53 19.10
C ILE A 88 15.55 18.54 20.19
N ASN A 89 15.05 18.12 21.35
CA ASN A 89 14.76 19.02 22.47
C ASN A 89 16.03 19.75 22.96
N VAL A 90 17.23 19.22 22.67
CA VAL A 90 18.52 19.92 22.90
C VAL A 90 18.69 21.18 22.05
N LEU A 91 17.96 21.32 20.94
CA LEU A 91 17.95 22.49 20.06
C LEU A 91 16.93 23.54 20.48
N TRP A 92 16.00 23.17 21.37
CA TRP A 92 14.81 23.94 21.70
C TRP A 92 15.02 24.87 22.90
N THR A 93 14.34 26.01 22.88
CA THR A 93 14.14 26.94 24.01
C THR A 93 12.70 27.48 23.98
N GLU A 94 12.19 27.87 25.16
CA GLU A 94 10.93 28.62 25.24
C GLU A 94 11.15 30.10 24.91
N ARG A 95 10.31 30.65 24.03
CA ARG A 95 10.24 32.08 23.74
C ARG A 95 9.90 32.82 25.04
N SER A 96 10.86 33.60 25.55
CA SER A 96 10.64 34.40 26.75
C SER A 96 9.72 35.59 26.43
N ASP A 97 8.52 35.63 27.01
CA ASP A 97 7.64 36.79 26.95
C ASP A 97 8.25 37.98 27.70
N ALA A 98 9.12 38.73 27.02
CA ALA A 98 9.76 39.95 27.51
C ALA A 98 8.75 41.11 27.59
N GLY A 99 7.74 40.94 28.43
CA GLY A 99 6.51 41.71 28.42
C GLY A 99 5.77 41.81 29.75
N ASN A 100 6.40 41.51 30.90
CA ASN A 100 5.91 41.95 32.22
C ASN A 100 7.03 42.09 33.26
N ASN A 101 7.07 43.24 33.95
CA ASN A 101 8.01 43.51 35.04
C ASN A 101 7.47 43.00 36.39
N ALA A 102 8.15 42.07 37.06
CA ALA A 102 8.28 42.06 38.53
C ALA A 102 9.36 41.07 39.03
N THR A 103 10.37 41.62 39.68
CA THR A 103 11.16 41.13 40.84
C THR A 103 11.19 39.64 41.21
N PRO A 104 12.37 39.03 41.45
CA PRO A 104 12.47 37.66 41.95
C PRO A 104 12.13 37.56 43.44
N THR A 105 11.23 36.65 43.79
CA THR A 105 11.02 36.18 45.17
C THR A 105 11.23 34.68 45.21
N THR A 106 12.20 34.24 46.02
CA THR A 106 12.56 32.83 46.20
C THR A 106 11.61 32.18 47.20
N GLU A 107 10.75 31.26 46.77
CA GLU A 107 10.05 30.33 47.68
C GLU A 107 10.05 28.91 47.08
N GLU A 108 10.52 27.96 47.88
CA GLU A 108 10.47 26.52 47.63
C GLU A 108 9.12 26.00 48.15
N GLU A 109 8.28 25.36 47.33
CA GLU A 109 7.25 24.44 47.84
C GLU A 109 7.04 23.23 46.91
N GLU A 110 7.25 22.03 47.45
CA GLU A 110 6.62 20.81 46.95
C GLU A 110 5.17 20.76 47.43
N SER A 111 4.20 20.40 46.57
CA SER A 111 3.16 19.41 46.90
C SER A 111 2.11 19.26 45.79
N SER A 112 1.60 18.04 45.65
CA SER A 112 0.48 17.62 44.81
C SER A 112 -0.86 18.30 45.13
N THR A 113 -1.72 18.49 44.13
CA THR A 113 -3.07 17.89 44.08
C THR A 113 -3.72 18.06 42.70
N GLY A 114 -4.46 17.05 42.24
CA GLY A 114 -4.97 16.99 40.86
C GLY A 114 -6.33 17.65 40.63
N LYS A 115 -6.70 17.74 39.34
CA LYS A 115 -8.06 18.01 38.85
C LYS A 115 -8.37 17.17 37.62
N GLU A 116 -9.30 16.24 37.74
CA GLU A 116 -10.08 15.68 36.63
C GLU A 116 -11.22 16.66 36.30
N LYS A 117 -11.59 16.93 35.04
CA LYS A 117 -12.63 16.29 34.16
C LYS A 117 -12.95 17.33 33.06
N GLU A 118 -13.52 17.11 31.87
CA GLU A 118 -13.99 15.98 31.02
C GLU A 118 -14.30 16.58 29.60
N PRO A 119 -14.64 15.83 28.53
CA PRO A 119 -14.79 14.37 28.38
C PRO A 119 -14.07 13.72 27.17
N ALA A 120 -13.94 12.39 27.25
CA ALA A 120 -13.68 11.39 26.21
C ALA A 120 -13.32 11.86 24.78
N ALA A 121 -12.04 11.77 24.43
CA ALA A 121 -11.63 11.48 23.06
C ALA A 121 -11.91 9.99 22.74
N PRO A 122 -12.29 9.63 21.49
CA PRO A 122 -12.25 8.23 21.08
C PRO A 122 -10.82 7.72 21.14
N THR A 123 -10.64 6.44 21.49
CA THR A 123 -9.33 5.78 21.47
C THR A 123 -8.92 5.46 20.04
N THR A 124 -8.56 6.50 19.28
CA THR A 124 -7.93 6.36 17.96
C THR A 124 -6.70 5.47 18.10
N THR A 125 -6.54 4.49 17.21
CA THR A 125 -5.33 3.68 17.20
C THR A 125 -4.09 4.52 16.94
N GLU A 126 -2.96 4.07 17.48
CA GLU A 126 -1.64 4.64 17.21
C GLU A 126 -1.35 4.65 15.69
N GLU A 127 -1.75 3.60 14.98
CA GLU A 127 -1.55 3.45 13.53
C GLU A 127 -2.33 4.48 12.72
N SER A 128 -3.61 4.73 13.03
CA SER A 128 -4.41 5.78 12.37
C SER A 128 -3.93 7.19 12.73
N TYR A 129 -3.48 7.41 13.96
CA TYR A 129 -2.86 8.69 14.34
C TYR A 129 -1.58 8.94 13.51
N GLN A 130 -0.71 7.94 13.38
CA GLN A 130 0.49 8.02 12.54
C GLN A 130 0.15 8.22 11.05
N ALA A 131 -0.93 7.63 10.54
CA ALA A 131 -1.39 7.87 9.17
C ALA A 131 -1.85 9.32 8.95
N LEU A 132 -2.65 9.88 9.86
CA LEU A 132 -3.05 11.29 9.84
C LEU A 132 -1.84 12.23 9.94
N LEU A 133 -0.89 11.91 10.84
CA LEU A 133 0.33 12.67 11.04
C LEU A 133 1.21 12.68 9.79
N ASN A 134 1.35 11.53 9.12
CA ASN A 134 2.07 11.42 7.85
C ASN A 134 1.38 12.19 6.71
N ALA A 135 0.04 12.22 6.66
CA ALA A 135 -0.68 13.05 5.69
C ALA A 135 -0.36 14.56 5.88
N ARG A 136 -0.28 15.01 7.14
CA ARG A 136 0.09 16.40 7.48
C ARG A 136 1.56 16.71 7.19
N LEU A 137 2.48 15.81 7.53
CA LEU A 137 3.90 15.97 7.23
C LEU A 137 4.20 15.96 5.73
N TYR A 138 3.45 15.19 4.94
CA TYR A 138 3.52 15.24 3.49
C TYR A 138 3.20 16.64 2.95
N ALA A 139 2.10 17.24 3.44
CA ALA A 139 1.70 18.59 3.07
C ALA A 139 2.68 19.67 3.57
N MET A 140 3.24 19.50 4.76
CA MET A 140 4.31 20.37 5.28
C MET A 140 5.59 20.27 4.42
N GLY A 141 5.93 19.06 3.97
CA GLY A 141 7.00 18.81 3.02
C GLY A 141 6.79 19.54 1.69
N ASP A 142 5.58 19.55 1.15
CA ASP A 142 5.25 20.34 -0.05
C ASP A 142 5.32 21.85 0.22
N LYS A 143 4.67 22.33 1.29
CA LYS A 143 4.62 23.74 1.71
C LYS A 143 6.01 24.39 1.82
N TYR A 144 6.99 23.63 2.32
CA TYR A 144 8.37 24.10 2.51
C TYR A 144 9.40 23.56 1.52
N GLY A 145 8.96 22.83 0.49
CA GLY A 145 9.83 22.23 -0.54
C GLY A 145 10.83 21.21 0.00
N ILE A 146 10.48 20.51 1.08
CA ILE A 146 11.32 19.50 1.74
C ILE A 146 10.99 18.13 1.11
N GLU A 147 11.56 17.88 -0.06
CA GLU A 147 11.31 16.65 -0.84
C GLU A 147 11.62 15.36 -0.06
N GLY A 148 12.60 15.39 0.86
CA GLY A 148 12.93 14.29 1.75
C GLY A 148 11.78 13.93 2.70
N LEU A 149 11.16 14.95 3.32
CA LEU A 149 10.04 14.79 4.24
C LEU A 149 8.80 14.33 3.49
N LYS A 150 8.50 15.00 2.36
CA LYS A 150 7.39 14.64 1.46
C LYS A 150 7.48 13.19 0.99
N THR A 151 8.68 12.73 0.63
CA THR A 151 8.92 11.34 0.22
C THR A 151 8.76 10.38 1.40
N HIS A 152 9.39 10.67 2.54
CA HIS A 152 9.35 9.80 3.72
C HIS A 152 7.93 9.60 4.24
N SER A 153 7.17 10.68 4.45
CA SER A 153 5.79 10.61 4.93
C SER A 153 4.86 9.91 3.95
N LYS A 154 5.11 10.00 2.64
CA LYS A 154 4.40 9.16 1.66
C LYS A 154 4.70 7.67 1.86
N THR A 155 5.97 7.30 2.06
CA THR A 155 6.38 5.90 2.26
C THR A 155 5.79 5.30 3.53
N GLU A 156 5.75 6.05 4.64
CA GLU A 156 5.11 5.58 5.88
C GLU A 156 3.58 5.46 5.70
N PHE A 157 2.94 6.41 5.00
CA PHE A 157 1.50 6.34 4.68
C PHE A 157 1.15 5.15 3.77
N ASP A 158 1.97 4.86 2.76
CA ASP A 158 1.82 3.69 1.87
C ASP A 158 2.02 2.37 2.64
N THR A 159 2.96 2.37 3.59
CA THR A 159 3.21 1.24 4.50
C THR A 159 2.00 0.98 5.41
N TRP A 160 1.42 2.02 6.01
CA TRP A 160 0.17 1.91 6.77
C TRP A 160 -0.98 1.38 5.89
N ALA A 161 -1.23 2.02 4.74
CA ALA A 161 -2.32 1.67 3.84
C ALA A 161 -2.24 0.23 3.28
N THR A 162 -1.03 -0.33 3.21
CA THR A 162 -0.79 -1.72 2.78
C THR A 162 -1.09 -2.75 3.89
N ASN A 163 -0.99 -2.37 5.16
CA ASN A 163 -1.07 -3.29 6.31
C ASN A 163 -2.35 -3.17 7.14
N VAL A 164 -3.06 -2.03 7.07
CA VAL A 164 -4.27 -1.75 7.87
C VAL A 164 -5.44 -2.67 7.51
N ASP A 165 -6.12 -3.24 8.52
CA ASP A 165 -7.44 -3.85 8.31
C ASP A 165 -8.49 -2.75 8.17
N VAL A 166 -8.78 -2.39 6.92
CA VAL A 166 -9.75 -1.34 6.58
C VAL A 166 -11.16 -1.66 7.09
N VAL A 167 -11.53 -2.92 7.33
CA VAL A 167 -12.86 -3.27 7.82
C VAL A 167 -12.97 -3.10 9.33
N GLU A 168 -11.88 -3.36 10.07
CA GLU A 168 -11.82 -3.13 11.52
C GLU A 168 -11.69 -1.64 11.87
N TYR A 169 -10.85 -0.89 11.15
CA TYR A 169 -10.51 0.50 11.49
C TYR A 169 -11.23 1.58 10.67
N ILE A 170 -12.33 1.22 9.98
CA ILE A 170 -13.00 2.15 9.05
C ILE A 170 -13.52 3.44 9.69
N ASP A 171 -13.85 3.38 10.98
CA ASP A 171 -14.37 4.52 11.74
C ASP A 171 -13.27 5.59 11.98
N GLU A 172 -11.99 5.23 11.83
CA GLU A 172 -10.84 6.14 11.99
C GLU A 172 -10.40 6.78 10.66
N PHE A 173 -10.95 6.34 9.53
CA PHE A 173 -10.56 6.80 8.19
C PHE A 173 -11.07 8.20 7.80
N PRO A 174 -12.27 8.70 8.20
CA PRO A 174 -12.75 10.01 7.80
C PRO A 174 -11.76 11.18 7.99
N PRO A 175 -11.11 11.38 9.16
CA PRO A 175 -10.14 12.46 9.33
C PRO A 175 -8.88 12.29 8.47
N ILE A 176 -8.42 11.05 8.25
CA ILE A 176 -7.23 10.77 7.42
C ILE A 176 -7.50 11.13 5.96
N ILE A 177 -8.66 10.72 5.43
CA ILE A 177 -9.04 10.96 4.03
C ILE A 177 -9.40 12.44 3.80
N ASP A 178 -10.07 13.10 4.75
CA ASP A 178 -10.29 14.55 4.69
C ASP A 178 -8.95 15.30 4.63
N GLU A 179 -8.01 14.99 5.52
CA GLU A 179 -6.69 15.63 5.54
C GLU A 179 -5.95 15.43 4.20
N VAL A 180 -5.93 14.21 3.64
CA VAL A 180 -5.32 13.95 2.32
C VAL A 180 -5.91 14.86 1.23
N PHE A 181 -7.24 14.97 1.13
CA PHE A 181 -7.88 15.73 0.04
C PHE A 181 -7.92 17.24 0.27
N LYS A 182 -7.88 17.68 1.53
CA LYS A 182 -7.84 19.08 1.96
C LYS A 182 -6.44 19.68 1.84
N SER A 183 -5.41 18.91 2.17
CA SER A 183 -4.02 19.38 2.20
C SER A 183 -3.26 19.17 0.87
N THR A 184 -3.71 18.25 0.00
CA THR A 184 -3.12 18.03 -1.32
C THR A 184 -4.03 18.57 -2.44
N PRO A 185 -3.53 19.37 -3.40
CA PRO A 185 -4.30 19.81 -4.56
C PRO A 185 -4.46 18.66 -5.57
N SER A 186 -5.42 18.76 -6.50
CA SER A 186 -5.78 17.66 -7.41
C SER A 186 -4.69 17.25 -8.43
N ASN A 187 -3.67 18.10 -8.64
CA ASN A 187 -2.48 17.76 -9.41
C ASN A 187 -1.40 17.05 -8.59
N ASP A 188 -1.45 17.09 -7.26
CA ASP A 188 -0.62 16.24 -6.41
C ASP A 188 -1.29 14.86 -6.30
N ARG A 189 -0.59 13.86 -6.82
CA ARG A 189 -1.07 12.47 -6.86
C ARG A 189 -0.51 11.61 -5.74
N GLY A 190 0.40 12.13 -4.91
CA GLY A 190 1.22 11.33 -4.01
C GLY A 190 0.42 10.48 -3.03
N LEU A 191 -0.36 11.13 -2.16
CA LEU A 191 -1.24 10.44 -1.21
C LEU A 191 -2.60 10.09 -1.83
N ARG A 192 -3.10 10.87 -2.80
CA ARG A 192 -4.37 10.61 -3.48
C ARG A 192 -4.37 9.27 -4.23
N ASP A 193 -3.26 8.88 -4.87
CA ASP A 193 -3.14 7.58 -5.54
C ASP A 193 -3.08 6.38 -4.56
N ILE A 194 -2.89 6.62 -3.24
CA ILE A 194 -2.97 5.59 -2.19
C ILE A 194 -4.39 5.56 -1.61
N ALA A 195 -4.91 6.73 -1.23
CA ALA A 195 -6.22 6.87 -0.58
C ALA A 195 -7.40 6.45 -1.48
N VAL A 196 -7.36 6.75 -2.79
CA VAL A 196 -8.46 6.44 -3.71
C VAL A 196 -8.64 4.92 -3.90
N PRO A 197 -7.61 4.12 -4.21
CA PRO A 197 -7.72 2.67 -4.20
C PRO A 197 -8.14 2.09 -2.85
N LEU A 198 -7.57 2.59 -1.74
CA LEU A 198 -7.87 2.09 -0.40
C LEU A 198 -9.37 2.15 -0.07
N ILE A 199 -10.05 3.26 -0.42
CA ILE A 199 -11.51 3.40 -0.28
C ILE A 199 -12.28 2.63 -1.36
N ALA A 200 -11.81 2.63 -2.61
CA ALA A 200 -12.51 1.97 -3.72
C ALA A 200 -12.56 0.44 -3.61
N ASP A 201 -11.44 -0.18 -3.21
CA ASP A 201 -11.34 -1.63 -3.02
C ASP A 201 -12.15 -2.09 -1.79
N ASN A 202 -12.33 -1.21 -0.80
CA ASN A 202 -13.13 -1.44 0.40
C ASN A 202 -14.53 -0.78 0.35
N ALA A 203 -15.02 -0.44 -0.85
CA ALA A 203 -16.25 0.35 -1.02
C ALA A 203 -17.50 -0.24 -0.33
N GLN A 204 -17.58 -1.56 -0.14
CA GLN A 204 -18.71 -2.18 0.58
C GLN A 204 -18.68 -1.89 2.09
N ALA A 205 -17.50 -1.74 2.70
CA ALA A 205 -17.37 -1.29 4.08
C ALA A 205 -17.60 0.22 4.14
N ALA A 206 -17.00 0.98 3.23
CA ALA A 206 -17.14 2.44 3.16
C ALA A 206 -18.60 2.90 3.09
N LEU A 207 -19.42 2.24 2.26
CA LEU A 207 -20.86 2.55 2.11
C LEU A 207 -21.74 2.10 3.29
N LYS A 208 -21.17 1.47 4.34
CA LYS A 208 -21.87 1.15 5.60
C LYS A 208 -21.50 2.09 6.74
N ASN A 209 -20.34 2.72 6.70
CA ASN A 209 -19.95 3.74 7.66
C ASN A 209 -20.59 5.08 7.25
N GLN A 210 -21.40 5.66 8.14
CA GLN A 210 -22.14 6.90 7.86
C GLN A 210 -21.23 8.13 7.83
N GLU A 211 -20.26 8.23 8.73
CA GLU A 211 -19.35 9.39 8.83
C GLU A 211 -18.47 9.53 7.58
N LEU A 212 -17.97 8.40 7.08
CA LEU A 212 -17.23 8.31 5.83
C LEU A 212 -18.12 8.62 4.62
N CYS A 213 -19.39 8.22 4.63
CA CYS A 213 -20.36 8.64 3.60
C CYS A 213 -20.62 10.16 3.64
N ASP A 214 -20.76 10.74 4.84
CA ASP A 214 -20.99 12.18 5.01
C ASP A 214 -19.75 13.01 4.61
N MET A 215 -18.54 12.52 4.90
CA MET A 215 -17.28 13.07 4.40
C MET A 215 -17.17 12.94 2.86
N LEU A 216 -17.47 11.76 2.30
CA LEU A 216 -17.48 11.55 0.85
C LEU A 216 -18.42 12.53 0.14
N LEU A 217 -19.59 12.82 0.72
CA LEU A 217 -20.54 13.82 0.20
C LEU A 217 -19.98 15.25 0.16
N GLN A 218 -19.00 15.58 1.01
CA GLN A 218 -18.30 16.87 1.01
C GLN A 218 -17.13 16.92 0.03
N LEU A 219 -16.60 15.77 -0.42
CA LEU A 219 -15.46 15.66 -1.32
C LEU A 219 -15.85 15.14 -2.73
N PRO A 220 -16.42 15.98 -3.61
CA PRO A 220 -16.84 15.57 -4.96
C PRO A 220 -15.66 15.16 -5.86
N GLU A 221 -14.45 15.66 -5.61
CA GLU A 221 -13.24 15.19 -6.32
C GLU A 221 -12.97 13.71 -6.06
N LEU A 222 -12.95 13.31 -4.77
CA LEU A 222 -12.76 11.93 -4.34
C LEU A 222 -13.83 11.00 -4.92
N GLN A 223 -15.11 11.39 -4.89
CA GLN A 223 -16.19 10.63 -5.54
C GLN A 223 -15.92 10.39 -7.03
N MET A 224 -15.49 11.42 -7.76
CA MET A 224 -15.21 11.34 -9.19
C MET A 224 -13.96 10.50 -9.50
N GLU A 225 -12.95 10.53 -8.64
CA GLU A 225 -11.76 9.68 -8.75
C GLU A 225 -12.09 8.20 -8.48
N ILE A 226 -12.84 7.88 -7.41
CA ILE A 226 -13.35 6.53 -7.14
C ILE A 226 -14.19 6.03 -8.32
N LEU A 227 -15.12 6.85 -8.84
CA LEU A 227 -15.96 6.46 -9.97
C LEU A 227 -15.14 6.14 -11.23
N ARG A 228 -14.10 6.94 -11.52
CA ARG A 228 -13.18 6.66 -12.65
C ARG A 228 -12.45 5.33 -12.45
N LEU A 229 -11.88 5.10 -11.28
CA LEU A 229 -11.16 3.87 -10.94
C LEU A 229 -12.05 2.62 -11.05
N VAL A 230 -13.27 2.68 -10.51
CA VAL A 230 -14.25 1.58 -10.58
C VAL A 230 -14.69 1.30 -12.02
N VAL A 231 -14.92 2.34 -12.84
CA VAL A 231 -15.27 2.19 -14.25
C VAL A 231 -14.12 1.57 -15.05
N GLU A 232 -12.89 2.01 -14.83
CA GLU A 232 -11.70 1.44 -15.49
C GLU A 232 -11.44 -0.01 -15.06
N SER A 233 -11.49 -0.30 -13.77
CA SER A 233 -11.34 -1.65 -13.21
C SER A 233 -12.40 -2.60 -13.79
N LYS A 234 -13.68 -2.19 -13.83
CA LYS A 234 -14.77 -2.95 -14.46
C LYS A 234 -14.52 -3.19 -15.95
N ALA A 235 -14.05 -2.19 -16.69
CA ALA A 235 -13.73 -2.34 -18.11
C ALA A 235 -12.55 -3.30 -18.34
N ASN A 236 -11.52 -3.25 -17.50
CA ASN A 236 -10.37 -4.15 -17.52
C ASN A 236 -10.80 -5.60 -17.19
N LEU A 237 -11.55 -5.81 -16.11
CA LEU A 237 -12.10 -7.11 -15.72
C LEU A 237 -12.97 -7.72 -16.83
N THR A 238 -13.81 -6.91 -17.49
CA THR A 238 -14.64 -7.35 -18.63
C THR A 238 -13.78 -7.79 -19.83
N LYS A 239 -12.71 -7.06 -20.15
CA LYS A 239 -11.74 -7.45 -21.20
C LYS A 239 -11.02 -8.76 -20.83
N ARG A 240 -10.57 -8.91 -19.58
CA ARG A 240 -9.92 -10.14 -19.08
C ARG A 240 -10.86 -11.34 -19.14
N LEU A 241 -12.09 -11.21 -18.64
CA LEU A 241 -13.10 -12.26 -18.62
C LEU A 241 -13.51 -12.73 -20.03
N THR A 242 -13.67 -11.79 -20.96
CA THR A 242 -13.99 -12.13 -22.36
C THR A 242 -12.81 -12.83 -23.06
N ALA A 243 -11.58 -12.43 -22.78
CA ALA A 243 -10.38 -13.09 -23.29
C ALA A 243 -10.22 -14.52 -22.75
N THR A 244 -10.34 -14.73 -21.43
CA THR A 244 -10.24 -16.08 -20.82
C THR A 244 -11.37 -17.00 -21.26
N THR A 245 -12.61 -16.48 -21.35
CA THR A 245 -13.76 -17.24 -21.88
C THR A 245 -13.53 -17.67 -23.33
N ARG A 246 -12.91 -16.83 -24.17
CA ARG A 246 -12.57 -17.18 -25.55
C ARG A 246 -11.44 -18.22 -25.62
N ALA A 247 -10.44 -18.12 -24.75
CA ALA A 247 -9.36 -19.10 -24.64
C ALA A 247 -9.91 -20.49 -24.25
N GLY A 248 -10.66 -20.59 -23.15
CA GLY A 248 -11.25 -21.86 -22.69
C GLY A 248 -12.21 -22.49 -23.71
N LYS A 249 -12.98 -21.67 -24.46
CA LYS A 249 -13.79 -22.18 -25.59
C LYS A 249 -12.95 -22.76 -26.72
N LYS A 250 -11.78 -22.20 -27.00
CA LYS A 250 -10.85 -22.74 -28.00
C LYS A 250 -10.22 -24.05 -27.51
N GLU A 251 -9.74 -24.07 -26.27
CA GLU A 251 -9.15 -25.26 -25.64
C GLU A 251 -10.14 -26.43 -25.57
N GLY A 252 -11.38 -26.17 -25.16
CA GLY A 252 -12.44 -27.20 -25.17
C GLY A 252 -12.78 -27.72 -26.57
N LEU A 253 -12.66 -26.90 -27.61
CA LEU A 253 -12.83 -27.33 -29.00
C LEU A 253 -11.65 -28.20 -29.48
N GLU A 254 -10.42 -27.85 -29.13
CA GLU A 254 -9.24 -28.68 -29.45
C GLU A 254 -9.28 -30.01 -28.69
N PHE A 255 -9.65 -30.01 -27.40
CA PHE A 255 -9.87 -31.23 -26.63
C PHE A 255 -10.97 -32.11 -27.23
N LYS A 256 -12.08 -31.53 -27.67
CA LYS A 256 -13.14 -32.27 -28.37
C LYS A 256 -12.62 -32.96 -29.63
N LYS A 257 -11.88 -32.25 -30.49
CA LYS A 257 -11.27 -32.85 -31.70
C LYS A 257 -10.30 -33.98 -31.35
N TYR A 258 -9.53 -33.83 -30.27
CA TYR A 258 -8.62 -34.86 -29.78
C TYR A 258 -9.38 -36.14 -29.38
N VAL A 259 -10.46 -36.01 -28.60
CA VAL A 259 -11.31 -37.16 -28.21
C VAL A 259 -11.93 -37.82 -29.44
N GLU A 260 -12.50 -37.06 -30.38
CA GLU A 260 -13.04 -37.58 -31.65
C GLU A 260 -11.97 -38.32 -32.50
N GLY A 261 -10.70 -37.91 -32.39
CA GLY A 261 -9.57 -38.60 -33.01
C GLY A 261 -9.22 -39.92 -32.31
N VAL A 262 -9.21 -39.95 -30.98
CA VAL A 262 -8.98 -41.16 -30.17
C VAL A 262 -10.07 -42.20 -30.41
N ASP A 263 -11.35 -41.80 -30.41
CA ASP A 263 -12.48 -42.69 -30.69
C ASP A 263 -12.37 -43.33 -32.10
N ARG A 264 -11.94 -42.54 -33.09
CA ARG A 264 -11.68 -43.07 -34.44
C ARG A 264 -10.55 -44.09 -34.43
N SER A 265 -9.41 -43.78 -33.80
CA SER A 265 -8.29 -44.73 -33.69
C SER A 265 -8.69 -46.02 -32.94
N MET A 266 -9.55 -45.92 -31.93
CA MET A 266 -10.08 -47.08 -31.21
C MET A 266 -10.91 -47.99 -32.13
N THR A 267 -11.83 -47.42 -32.90
CA THR A 267 -12.65 -48.19 -33.86
C THR A 267 -11.82 -48.82 -34.98
N GLU A 268 -10.75 -48.16 -35.44
CA GLU A 268 -9.77 -48.74 -36.39
C GLU A 268 -9.02 -49.94 -35.79
N VAL A 269 -8.62 -49.87 -34.52
CA VAL A 269 -7.99 -50.99 -33.79
C VAL A 269 -8.97 -52.16 -33.59
N GLU A 270 -10.22 -51.89 -33.22
CA GLU A 270 -11.26 -52.91 -33.07
C GLU A 270 -11.54 -53.64 -34.39
N MET A 271 -11.70 -52.91 -35.50
CA MET A 271 -11.87 -53.50 -36.84
C MET A 271 -10.66 -54.36 -37.23
N SER A 272 -9.44 -53.87 -36.99
CA SER A 272 -8.20 -54.59 -37.30
C SER A 272 -8.08 -55.88 -36.49
N LEU A 273 -8.48 -55.85 -35.22
CA LEU A 273 -8.51 -57.03 -34.34
C LEU A 273 -9.57 -58.04 -34.81
N MET A 274 -10.75 -57.60 -35.23
CA MET A 274 -11.77 -58.47 -35.82
C MET A 274 -11.28 -59.13 -37.11
N GLU A 275 -10.61 -58.39 -38.01
CA GLU A 275 -10.07 -58.95 -39.24
C GLU A 275 -8.97 -59.99 -38.96
N LEU A 276 -8.07 -59.70 -38.01
CA LEU A 276 -7.06 -60.64 -37.54
C LEU A 276 -7.68 -61.91 -36.93
N GLY A 277 -8.75 -61.76 -36.14
CA GLY A 277 -9.55 -62.87 -35.61
C GLY A 277 -10.17 -63.72 -36.72
N LYS A 278 -10.83 -63.09 -37.70
CA LYS A 278 -11.41 -63.75 -38.88
C LYS A 278 -10.33 -64.50 -39.70
N LYS A 279 -9.15 -63.92 -39.93
CA LYS A 279 -7.99 -64.59 -40.59
C LYS A 279 -7.45 -65.78 -39.79
N THR A 280 -7.27 -65.61 -38.48
CA THR A 280 -6.77 -66.67 -37.57
C THR A 280 -7.72 -67.87 -37.51
N ALA A 281 -9.03 -67.62 -37.52
CA ALA A 281 -10.07 -68.64 -37.58
C ALA A 281 -9.99 -69.48 -38.87
N VAL A 282 -9.77 -68.84 -40.03
CA VAL A 282 -9.58 -69.54 -41.32
C VAL A 282 -8.33 -70.41 -41.31
N LEU A 283 -7.17 -69.87 -40.93
CA LEU A 283 -5.91 -70.64 -40.85
C LEU A 283 -6.02 -71.83 -39.87
N SER A 284 -6.69 -71.64 -38.74
CA SER A 284 -6.98 -72.70 -37.77
C SER A 284 -7.86 -73.81 -38.36
N ARG A 285 -8.81 -73.48 -39.24
CA ARG A 285 -9.63 -74.45 -39.99
C ARG A 285 -8.83 -75.20 -41.05
N GLU A 286 -7.95 -74.54 -41.78
CA GLU A 286 -7.09 -75.17 -42.79
C GLU A 286 -6.07 -76.13 -42.15
N ALA A 287 -5.39 -75.70 -41.08
CA ALA A 287 -4.51 -76.55 -40.30
C ALA A 287 -5.22 -77.80 -39.72
N ARG A 288 -6.50 -77.67 -39.32
CA ARG A 288 -7.34 -78.80 -38.90
C ARG A 288 -7.68 -79.75 -40.05
N LYS A 289 -7.97 -79.25 -41.27
CA LYS A 289 -8.22 -80.11 -42.45
C LYS A 289 -7.01 -80.98 -42.84
N GLY A 290 -5.79 -80.50 -42.59
CA GLY A 290 -4.55 -81.25 -42.85
C GLY A 290 -4.11 -82.21 -41.73
N SER A 291 -4.78 -82.20 -40.56
CA SER A 291 -4.29 -82.87 -39.35
C SER A 291 -5.17 -84.02 -38.89
N LYS A 292 -4.58 -85.20 -38.64
CA LYS A 292 -5.27 -86.40 -38.11
C LYS A 292 -5.47 -86.40 -36.59
N ARG A 293 -5.28 -85.27 -35.89
CA ARG A 293 -5.48 -85.16 -34.42
C ARG A 293 -6.89 -84.71 -34.06
N VAL A 294 -7.39 -85.24 -32.94
CA VAL A 294 -8.71 -84.91 -32.38
C VAL A 294 -8.82 -83.42 -32.07
N SER A 295 -9.94 -82.81 -32.45
CA SER A 295 -10.20 -81.37 -32.38
C SER A 295 -10.44 -80.88 -30.94
N ASN A 296 -9.67 -79.89 -30.49
CA ASN A 296 -9.89 -79.21 -29.21
C ASN A 296 -11.11 -78.28 -29.26
N ASN A 297 -12.04 -78.44 -28.32
CA ASN A 297 -13.35 -77.79 -28.29
C ASN A 297 -13.30 -76.24 -28.21
N TRP A 298 -12.21 -75.70 -27.65
CA TRP A 298 -11.96 -74.25 -27.55
C TRP A 298 -11.88 -73.57 -28.92
N TRP A 299 -11.23 -74.19 -29.91
CA TRP A 299 -11.08 -73.62 -31.25
C TRP A 299 -12.39 -73.52 -32.01
N SER A 300 -13.31 -74.47 -31.81
CA SER A 300 -14.67 -74.41 -32.37
C SER A 300 -15.54 -73.33 -31.75
N THR A 301 -15.34 -73.00 -30.47
CA THR A 301 -16.02 -71.87 -29.82
C THR A 301 -15.48 -70.54 -30.34
N LEU A 302 -14.15 -70.43 -30.50
CA LEU A 302 -13.49 -69.24 -31.05
C LEU A 302 -13.92 -68.99 -32.50
N ASP A 303 -13.92 -70.03 -33.35
CA ASP A 303 -14.44 -70.01 -34.73
C ASP A 303 -15.87 -69.45 -34.79
N ARG A 304 -16.74 -69.97 -33.92
CA ARG A 304 -18.16 -69.59 -33.90
C ARG A 304 -18.33 -68.13 -33.53
N HIS A 305 -17.59 -67.64 -32.53
CA HIS A 305 -17.68 -66.25 -32.07
C HIS A 305 -17.24 -65.24 -33.14
N PHE A 306 -16.10 -65.48 -33.80
CA PHE A 306 -15.59 -64.59 -34.87
C PHE A 306 -16.34 -64.70 -36.21
N MET A 307 -17.19 -65.72 -36.39
CA MET A 307 -18.02 -65.92 -37.60
C MET A 307 -19.50 -65.59 -37.40
N SER A 308 -19.99 -65.49 -36.15
CA SER A 308 -21.39 -65.13 -35.85
C SER A 308 -21.60 -63.64 -35.58
N MET A 309 -20.53 -62.87 -35.40
CA MET A 309 -20.58 -61.41 -35.42
C MET A 309 -20.43 -60.90 -36.86
N PRO A 310 -21.22 -59.89 -37.27
CA PRO A 310 -21.15 -59.32 -38.63
C PRO A 310 -19.72 -58.89 -39.01
#